data_AF-A0A2X2UUS2-F1
#
_entry.id   AF-A0A2X2UUS2-F1
#
_cell.length_a   1.000
_cell.length_b   1.000
_cell.length_c   1.000
_cell.angle_alpha   90.00
_cell.angle_beta   90.00
_cell.angle_gamma   90.00
#
_symmetry.space_group_name_H-M   'P 1'
#
loop_
_entity.id
_entity.type
_entity.pdbx_description
1 polymer ?
#
loop_
_entity_poly.entity_id
_entity_poly.type
_entity_poly.pdbx_seq_one_letter_code
_entity_poly.pdbx_strand_id
1 'polypeptide(L)'
;MKKHLIDFPENNISIENFYDRLRPCYDSIMQFGDRVLVAQMNWNGMLEGAVYGFVEDPEEGWSPIECRLELLKISDETYTDAGHAIEWCIKNAH
;
A
#
# COMPACT_ATOMS: atom_id res chain seq x y z
N MET A 1 -20.46 -1.46 7.54
CA MET A 1 -19.03 -1.38 7.13
C MET A 1 -19.01 -1.12 5.63
N LYS A 2 -18.32 -0.08 5.18
CA LYS A 2 -18.05 0.04 3.74
C LYS A 2 -17.19 -1.14 3.33
N LYS A 3 -17.58 -1.82 2.26
CA LYS A 3 -16.81 -2.92 1.70
C LYS A 3 -15.70 -2.30 0.85
N HIS A 4 -14.44 -2.45 1.26
CA HIS A 4 -13.30 -2.14 0.41
C HIS A 4 -13.47 -2.89 -0.91
N LEU A 5 -13.28 -2.20 -2.04
CA LEU A 5 -13.43 -2.79 -3.36
C LEU A 5 -12.14 -3.46 -3.82
N ILE A 6 -11.05 -3.24 -3.08
CA ILE A 6 -9.74 -3.81 -3.29
C ILE A 6 -9.43 -4.80 -2.17
N ASP A 7 -8.96 -5.97 -2.56
CA ASP A 7 -8.45 -6.99 -1.65
C ASP A 7 -6.93 -6.84 -1.52
N PHE A 8 -6.52 -5.98 -0.58
CA PHE A 8 -5.13 -5.72 -0.26
C PHE A 8 -4.50 -6.98 0.38
N PRO A 9 -3.31 -7.43 -0.08
CA PRO A 9 -2.67 -8.62 0.48
C PRO A 9 -2.36 -8.47 1.96
N GLU A 10 -2.81 -9.40 2.79
CA GLU A 10 -2.47 -9.42 4.22
C GLU A 10 -1.27 -10.30 4.56
N ASN A 11 -0.91 -11.24 3.68
CA ASN A 11 0.08 -12.28 3.97
C ASN A 11 1.11 -12.45 2.85
N ASN A 12 2.36 -12.69 3.26
CA ASN A 12 3.48 -13.09 2.39
C ASN A 12 3.71 -12.16 1.19
N ILE A 13 3.54 -10.85 1.40
CA ILE A 13 3.78 -9.81 0.40
C ILE A 13 5.00 -8.98 0.78
N SER A 14 5.80 -8.58 -0.20
CA SER A 14 6.94 -7.66 -0.09
C SER A 14 6.77 -6.54 -1.13
N ILE A 15 7.54 -5.46 -1.08
CA ILE A 15 7.45 -4.41 -2.12
C ILE A 15 7.74 -5.01 -3.49
N GLU A 16 8.76 -5.87 -3.59
CA GLU A 16 9.20 -6.52 -4.83
C GLU A 16 8.06 -7.30 -5.49
N ASN A 17 7.41 -8.22 -4.76
CA ASN A 17 6.35 -9.03 -5.34
C ASN A 17 5.00 -8.28 -5.41
N PHE A 18 4.84 -7.15 -4.71
CA PHE A 18 3.68 -6.28 -4.89
C PHE A 18 3.65 -5.68 -6.29
N TYR A 19 4.80 -5.40 -6.91
CA TYR A 19 4.88 -4.81 -8.26
C TYR A 19 4.12 -5.63 -9.31
N ASP A 20 4.05 -6.95 -9.18
CA ASP A 20 3.29 -7.84 -10.08
C ASP A 20 1.76 -7.60 -10.02
N ARG A 21 1.29 -6.91 -8.98
CA ARG A 21 -0.12 -6.59 -8.74
C ARG A 21 -0.49 -5.15 -9.11
N LEU A 22 0.49 -4.33 -9.47
CA LEU A 22 0.26 -2.92 -9.79
C LEU A 22 -0.11 -2.77 -11.27
N ARG A 23 -1.12 -1.93 -11.55
CA ARG A 23 -1.32 -1.41 -12.89
C ARG A 23 -0.44 -0.19 -13.10
N PRO A 24 0.41 -0.20 -14.14
CA PRO A 24 1.18 0.97 -14.53
C PRO A 24 0.28 2.20 -14.68
N CYS A 25 0.82 3.37 -14.34
CA CYS A 25 0.18 4.69 -14.47
C CYS A 25 -1.01 5.00 -13.55
N TYR A 26 -1.61 4.00 -12.88
CA TYR A 26 -2.73 4.23 -11.94
C TYR A 26 -2.34 3.95 -10.51
N ASP A 27 -1.66 2.82 -10.28
CA ASP A 27 -1.32 2.39 -8.93
C ASP A 27 0.02 2.99 -8.51
N SER A 28 0.29 3.02 -7.20
CA SER A 28 1.57 3.49 -6.65
C SER A 28 1.91 2.68 -5.41
N ILE A 29 3.20 2.34 -5.28
CA ILE A 29 3.79 1.79 -4.05
C ILE A 29 5.06 2.59 -3.75
N MET A 30 5.23 2.99 -2.49
CA MET A 30 6.46 3.68 -2.07
C MET A 30 6.75 3.46 -0.59
N GLN A 31 8.03 3.34 -0.26
CA GLN A 31 8.48 3.38 1.13
C GLN A 31 8.37 4.82 1.67
N PHE A 32 7.87 4.95 2.90
CA PHE A 32 7.76 6.21 3.64
C PHE A 32 8.21 5.95 5.09
N GLY A 33 9.52 6.12 5.34
CA GLY A 33 10.12 5.76 6.63
C GLY A 33 10.04 4.26 6.90
N ASP A 34 9.43 3.90 8.03
CA ASP A 34 9.14 2.53 8.49
C ASP A 34 7.78 2.01 7.99
N ARG A 35 7.20 2.65 6.98
CA ARG A 35 5.93 2.27 6.34
C ARG A 35 6.11 2.10 4.84
N VAL A 36 5.13 1.41 4.24
CA VAL A 36 4.93 1.36 2.79
C VAL A 36 3.52 1.85 2.48
N LEU A 37 3.44 2.84 1.59
CA LEU A 37 2.19 3.46 1.17
C LEU A 37 1.80 2.89 -0.19
N VAL A 38 0.56 2.45 -0.30
CA VAL A 38 0.00 1.92 -1.54
C VAL A 38 -1.23 2.74 -1.92
N ALA A 39 -1.33 3.12 -3.19
CA ALA A 39 -2.57 3.53 -3.82
C ALA A 39 -2.90 2.51 -4.91
N GLN A 40 -4.10 1.95 -4.89
CA GLN A 40 -4.54 0.99 -5.89
C GLN A 40 -5.93 1.36 -6.40
N MET A 41 -6.15 1.24 -7.71
CA MET A 41 -7.44 1.53 -8.35
C MET A 41 -8.42 0.35 -8.23
N ASN A 42 -9.68 0.58 -7.92
CA ASN A 42 -10.68 -0.48 -7.93
C ASN A 42 -11.26 -0.65 -9.35
N TRP A 43 -12.29 -1.49 -9.49
CA TRP A 43 -12.93 -1.76 -10.79
C TRP A 43 -13.72 -0.57 -11.37
N ASN A 44 -14.07 0.43 -10.54
CA ASN A 44 -14.85 1.60 -10.97
C ASN A 44 -13.97 2.82 -11.31
N GLY A 45 -12.65 2.66 -11.27
CA GLY A 45 -11.69 3.71 -11.62
C GLY A 45 -11.28 4.64 -10.48
N MET A 46 -11.81 4.44 -9.27
CA MET A 46 -11.41 5.19 -8.08
C MET A 46 -10.31 4.45 -7.30
N LEU A 47 -9.49 5.16 -6.54
CA LEU A 47 -8.37 4.57 -5.80
C LEU A 47 -8.63 4.45 -4.30
N GLU A 48 -8.11 3.39 -3.69
CA GLU A 48 -8.04 3.22 -2.24
C GLU A 48 -6.59 3.30 -1.80
N GLY A 49 -6.36 3.89 -0.64
CA GLY A 49 -5.06 3.97 0.02
C GLY A 49 -4.90 2.84 1.02
N ALA A 50 -3.72 2.22 1.08
CA ALA A 50 -3.36 1.26 2.11
C ALA A 50 -1.99 1.61 2.70
N VAL A 51 -1.85 1.42 4.01
CA VAL A 51 -0.61 1.60 4.76
C VAL A 51 -0.16 0.25 5.27
N TYR A 52 1.09 -0.09 4.99
CA TYR A 52 1.76 -1.28 5.45
C TYR A 52 2.92 -0.93 6.40
N GLY A 53 3.22 -1.84 7.32
CA GLY A 53 4.45 -1.87 8.11
C GLY A 53 5.39 -2.96 7.61
N PHE A 54 6.68 -2.86 7.97
CA PHE A 54 7.64 -3.95 7.77
C PHE A 54 7.52 -4.94 8.93
N VAL A 55 7.49 -6.24 8.64
CA VAL A 55 7.49 -7.27 9.68
C VAL A 55 8.91 -7.60 10.13
N GLU A 56 9.85 -7.73 9.19
CA GLU A 56 11.28 -7.86 9.48
C GLU A 56 11.94 -6.47 9.56
N ASP A 57 13.00 -6.34 10.37
CA ASP A 57 13.81 -5.12 10.39
C ASP A 57 14.67 -5.05 9.12
N PRO A 58 14.46 -4.04 8.24
CA PRO A 58 15.27 -3.88 7.03
C PRO A 58 16.75 -3.58 7.33
N GLU A 59 17.11 -3.17 8.54
CA GLU A 59 18.52 -2.97 8.94
C GLU A 59 19.24 -4.29 9.29
N GLU A 60 18.50 -5.38 9.57
CA GLU A 60 19.04 -6.67 10.00
C GLU A 60 19.35 -7.66 8.85
N GLY A 61 19.45 -7.17 7.61
CA GLY A 61 20.12 -7.91 6.52
C GLY A 61 19.26 -8.31 5.32
N TRP A 62 17.99 -7.89 5.27
CA TRP A 62 17.15 -7.98 4.06
C TRP A 62 17.06 -6.61 3.40
N SER A 63 17.09 -6.56 2.06
CA SER A 63 16.74 -5.32 1.38
C SER A 63 15.29 -4.95 1.74
N PRO A 64 14.96 -3.67 2.01
CA PRO A 64 13.58 -3.28 2.34
C PRO A 64 12.54 -3.77 1.34
N ILE A 65 12.92 -3.96 0.07
CA ILE A 65 11.99 -4.43 -0.96
C ILE A 65 11.62 -5.91 -0.83
N GLU A 66 12.45 -6.70 -0.15
CA GLU A 66 12.26 -8.14 0.08
C GLU A 66 11.61 -8.42 1.45
N CYS A 67 11.64 -7.45 2.37
CA CYS A 67 10.96 -7.56 3.66
C CYS A 67 9.45 -7.79 3.47
N ARG A 68 8.91 -8.66 4.28
CA ARG A 68 7.47 -8.91 4.36
C ARG A 68 6.78 -7.70 4.95
N LEU A 69 5.61 -7.43 4.41
CA LEU A 69 4.75 -6.34 4.84
C LEU A 69 3.56 -6.87 5.63
N GLU A 70 3.14 -6.10 6.62
CA GLU A 70 1.86 -6.28 7.32
C GLU A 70 0.91 -5.14 6.96
N LEU A 71 -0.35 -5.45 6.67
CA LEU A 71 -1.37 -4.45 6.37
C LEU A 71 -1.85 -3.81 7.68
N LEU A 72 -1.72 -2.49 7.79
CA LEU A 72 -2.07 -1.75 9.01
C LEU A 72 -3.41 -1.02 8.89
N LYS A 73 -3.62 -0.33 7.75
CA LYS A 73 -4.81 0.50 7.53
C LYS A 73 -5.19 0.51 6.04
N ILE A 74 -6.49 0.62 5.77
CA ILE A 74 -7.05 0.91 4.44
C ILE A 74 -7.96 2.14 4.56
N SER A 75 -8.01 2.98 3.53
CA SER A 75 -8.93 4.12 3.49
C SER A 75 -10.39 3.67 3.39
N ASP A 76 -11.26 4.25 4.23
CA ASP A 76 -12.73 4.11 4.12
C ASP A 76 -13.33 4.94 2.95
N GLU A 77 -12.51 5.79 2.35
CA GLU A 77 -12.83 6.65 1.21
C GLU A 77 -12.06 6.22 -0.02
N THR A 78 -12.56 6.65 -1.18
CA THR A 78 -11.93 6.43 -2.48
C THR A 78 -11.56 7.77 -3.12
N TYR A 79 -10.47 7.80 -3.87
CA TYR A 79 -9.87 9.00 -4.44
C TYR A 79 -9.88 8.96 -5.98
N THR A 80 -9.81 10.13 -6.60
CA THR A 80 -9.81 10.27 -8.06
C THR A 80 -8.45 9.96 -8.70
N ASP A 81 -7.38 9.98 -7.91
CA ASP A 81 -6.00 9.77 -8.36
C ASP A 81 -5.13 9.22 -7.21
N ALA A 82 -3.97 8.68 -7.59
CA ALA A 82 -3.00 8.13 -6.64
C ALA A 82 -2.42 9.19 -5.71
N GLY A 83 -2.32 10.45 -6.14
CA GLY A 83 -1.76 11.53 -5.32
C GLY A 83 -2.58 11.75 -4.05
N HIS A 84 -3.90 11.88 -4.16
CA HIS A 84 -4.79 12.06 -3.01
C HIS A 84 -4.88 10.80 -2.15
N ALA A 85 -4.84 9.60 -2.75
CA ALA A 85 -4.78 8.36 -1.98
C ALA A 85 -3.49 8.27 -1.15
N ILE A 86 -2.34 8.63 -1.72
CA ILE A 86 -1.06 8.70 -1.01
C ILE A 86 -1.06 9.82 0.04
N GLU A 87 -1.68 10.96 -0.22
CA GLU A 87 -1.84 12.03 0.77
C GLU A 87 -2.59 11.51 2.02
N TRP A 88 -3.65 10.73 1.82
CA TRP A 88 -4.33 10.05 2.93
C TRP A 88 -3.39 9.08 3.65
N CYS A 89 -2.62 8.26 2.92
CA CYS A 89 -1.67 7.33 3.52
C CYS A 89 -0.62 8.06 4.39
N ILE A 90 -0.07 9.18 3.92
CA ILE A 90 0.89 10.01 4.68
C ILE A 90 0.27 10.50 6.00
N LYS A 91 -0.98 10.98 5.98
CA LYS A 91 -1.70 11.44 7.18
C LYS A 91 -2.01 10.32 8.17
N ASN A 92 -1.98 9.06 7.74
CA ASN A 92 -2.36 7.88 8.52
C ASN A 92 -1.21 6.89 8.75
N ALA A 93 0.03 7.25 8.39
CA ALA A 93 1.22 6.40 8.51
C ALA A 93 1.63 6.12 9.97
N HIS A 94 1.15 6.94 10.91
CA HIS A 94 1.45 6.87 12.35
C HIS A 94 0.34 6.23 13.17
#